data_AF-A0A960JRK3-F1
#
_entry.id   AF-A0A960JRK3-F1
#
_cell.length_a   1.000
_cell.length_b   1.000
_cell.length_c   1.000
_cell.angle_alpha   90.00
_cell.angle_beta   90.00
_cell.angle_gamma   90.00
#
_symmetry.space_group_name_H-M   'P 1'
#
loop_
_entity.id
_entity.type
_entity.pdbx_description
1 polymer ?
#
loop_
_entity_poly.entity_id
_entity_poly.type
_entity_poly.pdbx_seq_one_letter_code
_entity_poly.pdbx_strand_id
1 'polypeptide(L)'
;LAGRRFEPRPLPAEDAATFVAASLKSVRPTDLSARLVVTGPPGEVRGIAGWLGADLEAIEPELHQGDPHAGAARFRVGLGSESIERLAISIAAIATNLEVEIESAPPGLTHKLADAGRRLTNAASLADEGESSP
;
A
#
# COMPACT_ATOMS: atom_id res chain seq x y z
N LEU A 1 -4.47 50.42 14.96
CA LEU A 1 -4.84 49.31 14.05
C LEU A 1 -5.91 48.47 14.73
N ALA A 2 -7.18 48.84 14.54
CA ALA A 2 -8.32 48.22 15.21
C ALA A 2 -8.50 46.78 14.74
N GLY A 3 -8.74 45.88 15.70
CA GLY A 3 -8.78 44.44 15.51
C GLY A 3 -9.82 44.01 14.48
N ARG A 4 -9.35 43.33 13.43
CA ARG A 4 -10.21 42.49 12.60
C ARG A 4 -10.73 41.36 13.48
N ARG A 5 -12.01 41.42 13.84
CA ARG A 5 -12.71 40.30 14.47
C ARG A 5 -12.84 39.19 13.43
N PHE A 6 -12.45 37.98 13.83
CA PHE A 6 -12.65 36.78 13.04
C PHE A 6 -14.16 36.52 12.99
N GLU A 7 -14.77 36.62 11.81
CA GLU A 7 -16.15 36.18 11.62
C GLU A 7 -16.13 34.67 11.40
N PRO A 8 -16.67 33.86 12.32
CA PRO A 8 -16.70 32.41 12.15
C PRO A 8 -17.57 32.09 10.93
N ARG A 9 -16.95 31.54 9.88
CA ARG A 9 -17.72 30.98 8.77
C ARG A 9 -18.40 29.69 9.25
N PRO A 10 -19.69 29.50 8.96
CA PRO A 10 -20.36 28.24 9.27
C PRO A 10 -19.64 27.09 8.57
N LEU A 11 -19.34 26.04 9.32
CA LEU A 11 -18.78 24.82 8.76
C LEU A 11 -19.79 24.24 7.76
N PRO A 12 -19.36 23.87 6.54
CA PRO A 12 -20.27 23.35 5.51
C PRO A 12 -20.81 21.94 5.79
N ALA A 13 -20.48 21.33 6.94
CA ALA A 13 -20.99 20.04 7.37
C ALA A 13 -21.58 20.15 8.79
N GLU A 14 -22.68 19.43 9.04
CA GLU A 14 -23.27 19.27 10.38
C GLU A 14 -22.29 18.67 11.41
N ASP A 15 -21.21 18.05 10.94
CA ASP A 15 -20.20 17.40 11.75
C ASP A 15 -18.77 17.81 11.32
N ALA A 16 -18.04 18.40 12.27
CA ALA A 16 -16.65 18.79 12.09
C ALA A 16 -15.73 17.58 11.84
N ALA A 17 -16.04 16.41 12.40
CA ALA A 17 -15.26 15.20 12.18
C ALA A 17 -15.40 14.70 10.74
N THR A 18 -16.62 14.70 10.20
CA THR A 18 -16.88 14.39 8.79
C THR A 18 -16.20 15.39 7.85
N PHE A 19 -16.24 16.69 8.15
CA PHE A 19 -15.55 17.71 7.34
C PHE A 19 -14.03 17.55 7.36
N VAL A 20 -13.44 17.31 8.53
CA VAL A 20 -12.00 17.08 8.67
C VAL A 20 -11.59 15.78 7.96
N ALA A 21 -12.36 14.70 8.12
CA ALA A 21 -12.12 13.44 7.41
C ALA A 21 -12.19 13.62 5.88
N ALA A 22 -13.15 14.39 5.38
CA ALA A 22 -13.26 14.71 3.96
C ALA A 22 -12.11 15.61 3.46
N SER A 23 -11.69 16.59 4.27
CA SER A 23 -10.58 17.49 3.93
C SER A 23 -9.23 16.77 3.93
N LEU A 24 -9.03 15.82 4.85
CA LEU A 24 -7.84 14.95 4.86
C LEU A 24 -7.82 13.99 3.67
N LYS A 25 -8.99 13.51 3.21
CA LYS A 25 -9.12 12.74 1.97
C LYS A 25 -8.87 13.59 0.72
N SER A 26 -9.24 14.88 0.72
CA SER A 26 -8.98 15.78 -0.41
C SER A 26 -7.53 16.28 -0.49
N VAL A 27 -6.78 16.22 0.62
CA VAL A 27 -5.34 16.50 0.67
C VAL A 27 -4.57 15.19 0.57
N ARG A 28 -4.73 14.46 -0.54
CA ARG A 28 -3.74 13.49 -0.98
C ARG A 28 -3.27 13.90 -2.37
N PRO A 29 -2.10 14.54 -2.52
CA PRO A 29 -1.42 14.56 -3.80
C PRO A 29 -0.88 13.14 -4.02
N THR A 30 -1.74 12.23 -4.46
CA THR A 30 -1.37 10.87 -4.87
C THR A 30 -1.51 10.78 -6.37
N ASP A 31 -0.71 11.57 -7.09
CA ASP A 31 -0.64 11.51 -8.55
C ASP A 31 -0.18 10.13 -9.03
N LEU A 32 0.40 9.33 -8.13
CA LEU A 32 0.85 7.97 -8.36
C LEU A 32 0.06 7.00 -7.47
N SER A 33 -0.75 6.16 -8.10
CA SER A 33 -1.57 5.15 -7.42
C SER A 33 -1.36 3.77 -8.01
N ALA A 34 -1.23 2.76 -7.16
CA ALA A 34 -1.23 1.35 -7.56
C ALA A 34 -2.40 0.61 -6.92
N ARG A 35 -2.91 -0.40 -7.63
CA ARG A 35 -3.90 -1.33 -7.13
C ARG A 35 -3.33 -2.74 -7.20
N LEU A 36 -3.45 -3.45 -6.09
CA LEU A 36 -2.89 -4.77 -5.89
C LEU A 36 -3.98 -5.75 -5.50
N VAL A 37 -3.80 -7.02 -5.84
CA VAL A 37 -4.46 -8.13 -5.17
C VAL A 37 -3.44 -8.78 -4.26
N VAL A 38 -3.77 -8.86 -2.97
CA VAL A 38 -2.91 -9.45 -1.95
C VAL A 38 -3.61 -10.69 -1.41
N THR A 39 -2.89 -11.82 -1.39
CA THR A 39 -3.37 -13.09 -0.86
C THR A 39 -2.70 -13.39 0.47
N GLY A 40 -3.49 -13.62 1.53
CA GLY A 40 -2.94 -14.00 2.82
C GLY A 40 -3.94 -14.01 3.99
N PRO A 41 -3.46 -14.18 5.23
CA PRO A 41 -4.29 -14.16 6.43
C PRO A 41 -4.98 -12.80 6.62
N PRO A 42 -6.30 -12.73 6.85
CA PRO A 42 -7.03 -11.46 6.95
C PRO A 42 -6.46 -10.47 7.97
N GLY A 43 -6.00 -10.96 9.13
CA GLY A 43 -5.45 -10.11 10.18
C GLY A 43 -4.14 -9.43 9.78
N GLU A 44 -3.29 -10.16 9.06
CA GLU A 44 -1.99 -9.68 8.60
C GLU A 44 -2.14 -8.65 7.47
N VAL A 45 -2.98 -8.97 6.47
CA VAL A 45 -3.28 -8.04 5.37
C VAL A 45 -3.88 -6.74 5.91
N ARG A 46 -4.82 -6.81 6.86
CA ARG A 46 -5.42 -5.62 7.49
C ARG A 46 -4.40 -4.81 8.29
N GLY A 47 -3.51 -5.48 9.02
CA GLY A 47 -2.45 -4.82 9.79
C GLY A 47 -1.51 -4.02 8.89
N ILE A 48 -1.04 -4.63 7.79
CA ILE A 48 -0.15 -3.98 6.84
C ILE A 48 -0.86 -2.84 6.10
N ALA A 49 -2.10 -3.05 5.63
CA ALA A 49 -2.88 -2.01 4.97
C ALA A 49 -3.12 -0.80 5.89
N GLY A 50 -3.44 -1.05 7.17
CA GLY A 50 -3.60 -0.01 8.17
C GLY A 50 -2.32 0.78 8.42
N TRP A 51 -1.17 0.10 8.53
CA TRP A 51 0.14 0.73 8.71
C TRP A 51 0.52 1.63 7.51
N LEU A 52 0.18 1.22 6.29
CA LEU A 52 0.45 1.97 5.06
C LEU A 52 -0.59 3.07 4.77
N GLY A 53 -1.69 3.14 5.54
CA GLY A 53 -2.81 4.03 5.23
C GLY A 53 -3.46 3.72 3.87
N ALA A 54 -3.47 2.44 3.51
CA ALA A 54 -3.97 1.89 2.26
C ALA A 54 -5.49 1.66 2.31
N ASP A 55 -6.15 1.78 1.17
CA ASP A 55 -7.53 1.34 1.02
C ASP A 55 -7.58 -0.18 0.88
N LEU A 56 -8.54 -0.82 1.53
CA LEU A 56 -8.66 -2.28 1.57
C LEU A 56 -10.10 -2.71 1.27
N GLU A 57 -10.25 -3.58 0.27
CA GLU A 57 -11.52 -4.20 -0.11
C GLU A 57 -11.34 -5.72 -0.13
N ALA A 58 -12.23 -6.47 0.52
CA ALA A 58 -12.20 -7.92 0.45
C ALA A 58 -12.72 -8.39 -0.91
N ILE A 59 -12.03 -9.35 -1.52
CA ILE A 59 -12.47 -10.01 -2.76
C ILE A 59 -13.13 -11.33 -2.33
N GLU A 60 -14.33 -11.61 -2.84
CA GLU A 60 -14.98 -12.90 -2.56
C GLU A 60 -14.07 -14.06 -2.96
N PRO A 61 -13.93 -15.10 -2.13
CA PRO A 61 -13.07 -16.23 -2.45
C PRO A 61 -13.67 -16.98 -3.64
N GLU A 62 -13.01 -16.91 -4.79
CA GLU A 62 -13.20 -17.92 -5.84
C GLU A 62 -12.62 -19.23 -5.30
N LEU A 63 -13.48 -20.10 -4.79
CA LEU A 63 -13.13 -21.44 -4.34
C LEU A 63 -12.61 -22.27 -5.53
N HIS A 64 -11.34 -22.11 -5.87
CA HIS A 64 -10.67 -22.96 -6.84
C HIS A 64 -10.37 -24.30 -6.15
N GLN A 65 -11.11 -25.34 -6.53
CA GLN A 65 -10.81 -26.71 -6.13
C GLN A 65 -9.38 -27.07 -6.60
N GLY A 66 -8.45 -27.19 -5.64
CA GLY A 66 -7.03 -27.48 -5.90
C GLY A 66 -6.06 -26.36 -5.53
N ASP A 67 -6.54 -25.25 -4.98
CA ASP A 67 -5.70 -24.10 -4.60
C ASP A 67 -4.82 -24.40 -3.37
N PRO A 68 -3.47 -24.26 -3.46
CA PRO A 68 -2.56 -24.39 -2.31
C PRO A 68 -2.82 -23.39 -1.17
N HIS A 69 -3.64 -22.36 -1.40
CA HIS A 69 -3.97 -21.32 -0.44
C HIS A 69 -5.30 -21.53 0.30
N ALA A 70 -5.75 -22.78 0.48
CA ALA A 70 -6.94 -23.11 1.26
C ALA A 70 -6.89 -22.51 2.69
N GLY A 71 -7.47 -21.32 2.87
CA GLY A 71 -7.45 -20.53 4.11
C GLY A 71 -6.93 -19.10 3.99
N ALA A 72 -6.31 -18.73 2.86
CA ALA A 72 -5.95 -17.35 2.57
C ALA A 72 -7.15 -16.60 1.98
N ALA A 73 -7.30 -15.34 2.36
CA ALA A 73 -8.27 -14.44 1.76
C ALA A 73 -7.57 -13.52 0.77
N ARG A 74 -8.28 -13.16 -0.31
CA ARG A 74 -7.81 -12.19 -1.30
C ARG A 74 -8.38 -10.83 -0.98
N PHE A 75 -7.53 -9.81 -1.07
CA PHE A 75 -7.92 -8.42 -0.84
C PHE A 75 -7.40 -7.55 -1.96
N ARG A 76 -8.23 -6.61 -2.40
CA ARG A 76 -7.80 -5.51 -3.23
C ARG A 76 -7.25 -4.40 -2.34
N VAL A 77 -6.00 -4.03 -2.57
CA VAL A 77 -5.30 -2.98 -1.83
C VAL A 77 -5.04 -1.80 -2.74
N GLY A 78 -5.53 -0.62 -2.36
CA GLY A 78 -5.25 0.66 -3.02
C GLY A 78 -4.13 1.40 -2.31
N LEU A 79 -3.03 1.65 -3.03
CA LEU A 79 -1.90 2.43 -2.54
C LEU A 79 -1.81 3.74 -3.32
N GLY A 80 -1.53 4.82 -2.60
CA GLY A 80 -1.24 6.13 -3.18
C GLY A 80 0.06 6.68 -2.59
N SER A 81 0.85 7.35 -3.42
CA SER A 81 2.12 7.96 -3.02
C SER A 81 2.42 9.19 -3.88
N GLU A 82 3.26 10.08 -3.37
CA GLU A 82 3.83 11.21 -4.09
C GLU A 82 5.11 10.85 -4.86
N SER A 83 5.65 9.64 -4.67
CA SER A 83 6.86 9.14 -5.31
C SER A 83 6.73 7.67 -5.72
N ILE A 84 7.24 7.34 -6.92
CA ILE A 84 7.30 5.96 -7.43
C ILE A 84 8.18 5.10 -6.51
N GLU A 85 9.28 5.65 -5.99
CA GLU A 85 10.18 4.96 -5.07
C GLU A 85 9.46 4.54 -3.78
N ARG A 86 8.72 5.47 -3.15
CA ARG A 86 7.92 5.14 -1.95
C ARG A 86 6.85 4.09 -2.24
N LEU A 87 6.21 4.17 -3.42
CA LEU A 87 5.22 3.19 -3.84
C LEU A 87 5.84 1.81 -4.04
N ALA A 88 7.01 1.75 -4.69
CA ALA A 88 7.77 0.51 -4.88
C ALA A 88 8.20 -0.10 -3.55
N ILE A 89 8.70 0.70 -2.61
CA ILE A 89 9.08 0.25 -1.26
C ILE A 89 7.88 -0.34 -0.53
N SER A 90 6.72 0.33 -0.61
CA SER A 90 5.49 -0.14 0.05
C SER A 90 5.04 -1.49 -0.51
N ILE A 91 5.06 -1.65 -1.84
CA ILE A 91 4.72 -2.91 -2.51
C ILE A 91 5.73 -4.01 -2.14
N ALA A 92 7.03 -3.70 -2.17
CA ALA A 92 8.07 -4.65 -1.80
C ALA A 92 7.91 -5.12 -0.34
N ALA A 93 7.58 -4.22 0.58
CA ALA A 93 7.35 -4.55 2.00
C ALA A 93 6.11 -5.43 2.21
N ILE A 94 5.08 -5.32 1.37
CA ILE A 94 3.95 -6.27 1.38
C ILE A 94 4.45 -7.63 0.85
N ALA A 95 5.16 -7.62 -0.28
CA ALA A 95 5.63 -8.80 -0.98
C ALA A 95 6.68 -9.63 -0.20
N THR A 96 7.27 -9.10 0.87
CA THR A 96 8.18 -9.89 1.73
C THR A 96 7.46 -10.96 2.53
N ASN A 97 6.18 -10.75 2.86
CA ASN A 97 5.42 -11.67 3.73
C ASN A 97 4.19 -12.26 3.03
N LEU A 98 3.71 -11.61 1.97
CA LEU A 98 2.44 -11.92 1.34
C LEU A 98 2.61 -12.04 -0.18
N GLU A 99 1.73 -12.81 -0.80
CA GLU A 99 1.68 -12.86 -2.25
C GLU A 99 0.97 -11.61 -2.79
N VAL A 100 1.54 -11.01 -3.85
CA VAL A 100 1.07 -9.76 -4.43
C VAL A 100 0.99 -9.87 -5.94
N GLU A 101 -0.20 -9.58 -6.47
CA GLU A 101 -0.46 -9.37 -7.88
C GLU A 101 -0.75 -7.87 -8.12
N ILE A 102 -0.19 -7.29 -9.18
CA ILE A 102 -0.40 -5.87 -9.51
C ILE A 102 -1.52 -5.78 -10.56
N GLU A 103 -2.70 -5.29 -10.17
CA GLU A 103 -3.81 -5.02 -11.10
C GLU A 103 -3.54 -3.74 -11.93
N SER A 104 -3.02 -2.70 -11.29
CA SER A 104 -2.66 -1.45 -11.97
C SER A 104 -1.54 -0.70 -11.26
N ALA A 105 -0.73 0.02 -12.03
CA ALA A 105 0.41 0.77 -11.52
C ALA A 105 0.77 1.95 -12.45
N PRO A 106 1.39 3.02 -11.93
CA PRO A 106 1.95 4.07 -12.76
C PRO A 106 3.13 3.55 -13.61
N PRO A 107 3.40 4.21 -14.76
CA PRO A 107 4.56 3.89 -15.58
C PRO A 107 5.87 3.93 -14.79
N GLY A 108 6.75 2.97 -15.03
CA GLY A 108 8.06 2.89 -14.38
C GLY A 108 8.08 2.18 -13.01
N LEU A 109 6.93 1.91 -12.39
CA LEU A 109 6.89 1.19 -11.11
C LEU A 109 7.44 -0.23 -11.23
N THR A 110 7.03 -0.97 -12.26
CA THR A 110 7.51 -2.33 -12.50
C THR A 110 9.01 -2.38 -12.73
N HIS A 111 9.58 -1.37 -13.42
CA HIS A 111 11.03 -1.26 -13.60
C HIS A 111 11.74 -1.03 -12.25
N LYS A 112 11.21 -0.15 -11.40
CA LYS A 112 11.76 0.07 -10.05
C LYS A 112 11.71 -1.17 -9.18
N LEU A 113 10.60 -1.91 -9.22
CA LEU A 113 10.46 -3.19 -8.51
C LEU A 113 11.45 -4.23 -9.05
N ALA A 114 11.60 -4.34 -10.37
CA ALA A 114 12.58 -5.24 -10.97
C ALA A 114 14.03 -4.87 -10.61
N ASP A 115 14.37 -3.59 -10.60
CA ASP A 115 15.69 -3.11 -10.18
C ASP A 115 15.97 -3.44 -8.71
N ALA A 116 14.98 -3.21 -7.84
CA ALA A 116 15.07 -3.55 -6.42
C ALA A 116 15.24 -5.07 -6.23
N GLY A 117 14.45 -5.88 -6.93
CA GLY A 117 14.56 -7.34 -6.93
C GLY A 117 15.96 -7.82 -7.33
N ARG A 118 16.52 -7.30 -8.43
CA ARG A 118 17.89 -7.66 -8.86
C ARG A 118 18.94 -7.31 -7.80
N ARG A 119 18.84 -6.14 -7.16
CA ARG A 119 19.76 -5.73 -6.09
C ARG A 119 19.65 -6.61 -4.86
N LEU A 120 18.43 -7.00 -4.48
CA LEU A 120 18.19 -7.91 -3.36
C LEU A 120 18.75 -9.30 -3.64
N THR A 121 18.50 -9.87 -4.83
CA THR A 121 19.07 -11.17 -5.21
C THR A 121 20.60 -11.16 -5.14
N ASN A 122 21.24 -10.11 -5.68
CA ASN A 122 22.70 -9.99 -5.62
C ASN A 122 23.21 -9.89 -4.18
N ALA A 123 22.52 -9.16 -3.31
CA ALA A 123 22.90 -9.03 -1.91
C ALA A 123 22.74 -10.36 -1.15
N ALA A 124 21.67 -11.11 -1.41
CA ALA A 124 21.45 -12.43 -0.82
C ALA A 124 22.54 -13.42 -1.21
N SER A 125 22.95 -13.44 -2.49
CA SER A 125 24.04 -14.31 -2.95
C SER A 125 25.38 -14.02 -2.25
N LEU A 126 25.69 -12.75 -1.98
CA LEU A 126 26.91 -12.38 -1.25
C LEU A 126 26.87 -12.78 0.23
N ALA A 127 25.69 -12.81 0.84
CA ALA A 127 25.53 -13.24 2.24
C ALA A 127 25.83 -14.73 2.40
N ASP A 128 25.32 -15.57 1.49
CA ASP A 128 25.53 -17.03 1.48
C ASP A 128 27.01 -17.40 1.25
N GLU A 129 27.73 -16.63 0.42
CA GLU A 129 29.16 -16.84 0.16
C GLU A 129 30.04 -16.46 1.36
N GLY A 130 29.63 -15.49 2.18
CA GLY A 130 30.35 -15.06 3.37
C GLY A 130 30.27 -16.06 4.55
N GLU A 131 29.19 -16.83 4.63
CA GLU A 131 29.00 -17.88 5.66
C GLU A 131 29.73 -19.19 5.35
N SER A 132 30.22 -19.35 4.11
CA SER A 132 30.92 -20.57 3.64
C SER A 132 32.44 -20.51 3.76
N SER A 133 33.03 -19.47 4.36
CA SER A 133 34.47 -19.43 4.67
C SER A 133 34.74 -19.89 6.12
N PRO A 134 35.47 -21.02 6.32
CA PRO A 134 35.87 -21.51 7.64
C PRO A 134 36.98 -20.70 8.31
#